data_AF-A0A662H027-F1
#
_entry.id   AF-A0A662H027-F1
#
_cell.length_a   1.000
_cell.length_b   1.000
_cell.length_c   1.000
_cell.angle_alpha   90.00
_cell.angle_beta   90.00
_cell.angle_gamma   90.00
#
_symmetry.space_group_name_H-M   'P 1'
#
loop_
_entity.id
_entity.type
_entity.pdbx_description
1 polymer ?
#
loop_
_entity_poly.entity_id
_entity_poly.type
_entity_poly.pdbx_seq_one_letter_code
_entity_poly.pdbx_strand_id
1 'polypeptide(L)'
;MRIKRLMGFLYIDFKEWLAYKYELFFWLLNTLVGAFTYAFLGTYITVYRKDIMLRYGSFLPFLLVGMAYNYIIYASLSAPRMAINPWNLTWRLLIPARVYEIIIGSVLFRYIIGVLQFLMYFGVAIAFGARFNINLVSTLVAIILGVAVMWGLGMISAGVQVITKRWDPVTWFLTMLGGLFSGVWFPYQLLPKSLQCISMILPQTYILDMLRRAMLKAEPLTGLIDSLIPLTISAAVTLSIGYYMYLKSIEYAKKHGTVGEY
;
A
#
# COMPACT_ATOMS: atom_id res chain seq x y z
N MET A 1 22.90 -13.11 -4.49
CA MET A 1 22.62 -11.67 -4.59
C MET A 1 23.72 -10.93 -3.82
N ARG A 2 24.48 -10.02 -4.44
CA ARG A 2 25.54 -9.30 -3.69
C ARG A 2 24.90 -8.14 -2.93
N ILE A 3 24.81 -8.22 -1.60
CA ILE A 3 24.18 -7.20 -0.72
C ILE A 3 24.70 -5.79 -1.02
N LYS A 4 26.00 -5.65 -1.30
CA LYS A 4 26.62 -4.37 -1.70
C LYS A 4 25.97 -3.71 -2.91
N ARG A 5 25.45 -4.48 -3.88
CA ARG A 5 24.79 -3.94 -5.07
C ARG A 5 23.41 -3.38 -4.76
N LEU A 6 22.64 -4.05 -3.91
CA LEU A 6 21.35 -3.53 -3.44
C LEU A 6 21.50 -2.23 -2.66
N MET A 7 22.48 -2.20 -1.74
CA MET A 7 22.81 -0.98 -1.00
C MET A 7 23.23 0.14 -1.95
N GLY A 8 23.93 -0.18 -3.05
CA GLY A 8 24.26 0.76 -4.11
C GLY A 8 23.02 1.38 -4.77
N PHE A 9 22.03 0.57 -5.16
CA PHE A 9 20.78 1.09 -5.73
C PHE A 9 19.99 1.94 -4.73
N LEU A 10 19.88 1.49 -3.48
CA LEU A 10 19.25 2.29 -2.42
C LEU A 10 19.95 3.63 -2.23
N TYR A 11 21.29 3.66 -2.30
CA TYR A 11 22.06 4.88 -2.17
C TYR A 11 21.87 5.83 -3.37
N ILE A 12 21.77 5.28 -4.58
CA ILE A 12 21.49 6.05 -5.80
C ILE A 12 20.10 6.70 -5.68
N ASP A 13 19.07 5.91 -5.41
CA ASP A 13 17.69 6.40 -5.29
C ASP A 13 17.57 7.43 -4.15
N PHE A 14 18.27 7.21 -3.03
CA PHE A 14 18.32 8.16 -1.92
C PHE A 14 19.01 9.47 -2.30
N LYS A 15 20.16 9.40 -3.00
CA LYS A 15 20.86 10.60 -3.48
C LYS A 15 20.02 11.37 -4.50
N GLU A 16 19.35 10.66 -5.39
CA GLU A 16 18.45 11.24 -6.37
C GLU A 16 17.31 11.97 -5.67
N TRP A 17 16.65 11.31 -4.71
CA TRP A 17 15.59 11.90 -3.91
C TRP A 17 16.03 13.14 -3.12
N LEU A 18 17.25 13.15 -2.57
CA LEU A 18 17.83 14.33 -1.91
C LEU A 18 18.22 15.45 -2.89
N ALA A 19 18.61 15.10 -4.12
CA ALA A 19 19.00 16.08 -5.13
C ALA A 19 17.77 16.86 -5.64
N TYR A 20 16.62 16.20 -5.78
CA TYR A 20 15.35 16.83 -6.15
C TYR A 20 14.67 17.53 -4.96
N LYS A 21 15.27 18.63 -4.51
CA LYS A 21 14.83 19.41 -3.34
C LYS A 21 13.34 19.75 -3.33
N TYR A 22 12.77 20.09 -4.49
CA TYR A 22 11.34 20.41 -4.59
C TYR A 22 10.45 19.17 -4.39
N GLU A 23 10.83 18.01 -4.95
CA GLU A 23 10.08 16.78 -4.75
C GLU A 23 10.06 16.39 -3.27
N LEU A 24 11.23 16.43 -2.62
CA LEU A 24 11.35 16.17 -1.18
C LEU A 24 10.50 17.15 -0.36
N PHE A 25 10.59 18.45 -0.66
CA PHE A 25 9.82 19.48 0.03
C PHE A 25 8.31 19.26 -0.12
N PHE A 26 7.82 19.06 -1.34
CA PHE A 26 6.39 18.86 -1.59
C PHE A 26 5.89 17.51 -1.07
N TRP A 27 6.71 16.47 -1.09
CA TRP A 27 6.38 15.19 -0.48
C TRP A 27 6.21 15.32 1.03
N LEU A 28 7.14 16.01 1.70
CA LEU A 28 7.07 16.27 3.14
C LEU A 28 5.87 17.17 3.47
N LEU A 29 5.69 18.25 2.72
CA LEU A 29 4.58 19.19 2.90
C LEU A 29 3.23 18.48 2.73
N ASN A 30 3.05 17.70 1.66
CA ASN A 30 1.81 16.95 1.41
C ASN A 30 1.56 15.94 2.54
N THR A 31 2.60 15.24 2.99
CA THR A 31 2.49 14.29 4.09
C THR A 31 2.07 14.96 5.39
N LEU A 32 2.70 16.07 5.76
CA LEU A 32 2.37 16.81 6.98
C LEU A 32 0.99 17.43 6.89
N VAL A 33 0.69 18.16 5.81
CA VAL A 33 -0.63 18.77 5.58
C VAL A 33 -1.74 17.71 5.62
N GLY A 34 -1.52 16.57 4.96
CA GLY A 34 -2.44 15.43 5.01
C GLY A 34 -2.62 14.91 6.45
N ALA A 35 -1.52 14.59 7.14
CA ALA A 35 -1.57 14.10 8.52
C ALA A 35 -2.29 15.08 9.46
N PHE A 36 -1.99 16.38 9.38
CA PHE A 36 -2.71 17.41 10.15
C PHE A 36 -4.18 17.48 9.77
N THR A 37 -4.52 17.46 8.48
CA THR A 37 -5.92 17.50 8.01
C THR A 37 -6.71 16.33 8.59
N TYR A 38 -6.20 15.11 8.48
CA TYR A 38 -6.88 13.94 9.03
C TYR A 38 -6.87 13.91 10.56
N ALA A 39 -5.85 14.47 11.20
CA ALA A 39 -5.83 14.63 12.65
C ALA A 39 -6.91 15.61 13.13
N PHE A 40 -7.05 16.77 12.48
CA PHE A 40 -8.10 17.73 12.78
C PHE A 40 -9.49 17.14 12.53
N LEU A 41 -9.72 16.49 11.40
CA LEU A 41 -10.99 15.81 11.10
C LEU A 41 -11.29 14.72 12.15
N GLY A 42 -10.28 13.92 12.48
CA GLY A 42 -10.34 12.87 13.49
C GLY A 42 -10.75 13.39 14.87
N THR A 43 -10.07 14.43 15.33
CA THR A 43 -10.35 15.07 16.62
C THR A 43 -11.70 15.75 16.63
N TYR A 44 -12.07 16.47 15.56
CA TYR A 44 -13.38 17.12 15.45
C TYR A 44 -14.52 16.10 15.60
N ILE A 45 -14.48 14.99 14.86
CA ILE A 45 -15.51 13.95 14.95
C ILE A 45 -15.52 13.31 16.34
N THR A 46 -14.35 13.06 16.93
CA THR A 46 -14.21 12.49 18.27
C THR A 46 -14.84 13.40 19.34
N VAL A 47 -14.66 14.72 19.24
CA VAL A 47 -15.15 15.69 20.24
C VAL A 47 -16.65 15.98 20.07
N TYR A 48 -17.12 16.16 18.84
CA TYR A 48 -18.47 16.66 18.56
C TYR A 48 -19.52 15.57 18.28
N ARG A 49 -19.12 14.33 17.95
CA ARG A 49 -20.02 13.20 17.64
C ARG A 49 -19.76 12.00 18.55
N LYS A 50 -20.03 12.19 19.85
CA LYS A 50 -19.86 11.18 20.91
C LYS A 50 -20.66 9.88 20.65
N ASP A 51 -21.75 9.95 19.89
CA ASP A 51 -22.57 8.82 19.41
C ASP A 51 -21.76 7.82 18.59
N ILE A 52 -20.90 8.31 17.69
CA ILE A 52 -20.03 7.48 16.84
C ILE A 52 -18.84 6.97 17.65
N MET A 53 -18.33 7.79 18.58
CA MET A 53 -17.21 7.45 19.46
C MET A 53 -17.52 6.26 20.36
N LEU A 54 -18.75 6.15 20.87
CA LEU A 54 -19.21 5.03 21.71
C LEU A 54 -19.29 3.69 20.98
N ARG A 55 -19.53 3.69 19.66
CA ARG A 55 -19.63 2.46 18.85
C ARG A 55 -18.32 2.02 18.21
N TYR A 56 -17.48 2.96 17.78
CA TYR A 56 -16.29 2.66 16.95
C TYR A 56 -14.95 3.09 17.57
N GLY A 57 -14.97 3.72 18.75
CA GLY A 57 -13.78 4.23 19.43
C GLY A 57 -13.33 5.60 18.90
N SER A 58 -12.12 6.02 19.26
CA SER A 58 -11.56 7.29 18.81
C SER A 58 -11.35 7.29 17.29
N PHE A 59 -12.00 8.23 16.61
CA PHE A 59 -11.96 8.35 15.14
C PHE A 59 -10.59 8.84 14.63
N LEU A 60 -9.87 9.60 15.47
CA LEU A 60 -8.51 10.09 15.21
C LEU A 60 -7.52 8.96 14.88
N PRO A 61 -7.23 8.00 15.79
CA PRO A 61 -6.34 6.89 15.49
C PRO A 61 -6.85 6.00 14.35
N PHE A 62 -8.17 5.86 14.20
CA PHE A 62 -8.77 5.10 13.09
C PHE A 62 -8.37 5.67 11.71
N LEU A 63 -8.52 6.98 11.53
CA LEU A 63 -8.17 7.69 10.30
C LEU A 63 -6.67 7.64 10.05
N LEU A 64 -5.86 7.98 11.05
CA LEU A 64 -4.43 8.12 10.87
C LEU A 64 -3.75 6.78 10.58
N VAL A 65 -4.17 5.67 11.20
CA VAL A 65 -3.67 4.33 10.84
C VAL A 65 -4.03 3.98 9.39
N GLY A 66 -5.26 4.29 8.98
CA GLY A 66 -5.72 4.07 7.60
C GLY A 66 -4.88 4.82 6.57
N MET A 67 -4.63 6.11 6.81
CA MET A 67 -3.85 6.96 5.91
C MET A 67 -2.36 6.63 5.94
N ALA A 68 -1.80 6.31 7.12
CA ALA A 68 -0.40 5.95 7.28
C ALA A 68 -0.03 4.72 6.43
N TYR A 69 -0.89 3.71 6.41
CA TYR A 69 -0.64 2.48 5.65
C TYR A 69 -0.93 2.60 4.15
N ASN A 70 -1.72 3.61 3.75
CA ASN A 70 -2.19 3.77 2.38
C ASN A 70 -1.04 3.95 1.37
N TYR A 71 0.05 4.61 1.76
CA TYR A 71 1.23 4.70 0.89
C TYR A 71 1.89 3.34 0.65
N ILE A 72 1.97 2.49 1.67
CA ILE A 72 2.53 1.13 1.55
C ILE A 72 1.66 0.31 0.58
N ILE A 73 0.34 0.42 0.68
CA ILE A 73 -0.61 -0.20 -0.27
C ILE A 73 -0.27 0.19 -1.71
N TYR A 74 -0.13 1.48 -1.99
CA TYR A 74 0.16 1.96 -3.35
C TYR A 74 1.57 1.62 -3.82
N ALA A 75 2.56 1.66 -2.94
CA ALA A 75 3.92 1.24 -3.24
C ALA A 75 3.95 -0.25 -3.65
N SER A 76 3.26 -1.12 -2.89
CA SER A 76 3.11 -2.54 -3.20
C SER A 76 2.35 -2.79 -4.51
N LEU A 77 1.23 -2.08 -4.73
CA LEU A 77 0.40 -2.23 -5.93
C LEU A 77 1.14 -1.82 -7.21
N SER A 78 2.01 -0.81 -7.13
CA SER A 78 2.74 -0.28 -8.28
C SER A 78 4.09 -0.97 -8.55
N ALA A 79 4.62 -1.72 -7.58
CA ALA A 79 5.92 -2.37 -7.69
C ALA A 79 6.05 -3.33 -8.90
N PRO A 80 5.09 -4.24 -9.16
CA PRO A 80 5.19 -5.14 -10.32
C PRO A 80 5.14 -4.42 -11.67
N ARG A 81 4.37 -3.33 -11.77
CA ARG A 81 4.36 -2.51 -12.99
C ARG A 81 5.70 -1.87 -13.27
N MET A 82 6.34 -1.31 -12.23
CA MET A 82 7.66 -0.71 -12.38
C MET A 82 8.71 -1.71 -12.86
N ALA A 83 8.54 -2.99 -12.50
CA ALA A 83 9.43 -4.06 -12.90
C ALA A 83 9.39 -4.39 -14.41
N ILE A 84 8.21 -4.29 -15.05
CA ILE A 84 8.05 -4.54 -16.50
C ILE A 84 7.94 -3.25 -17.31
N ASN A 85 8.08 -2.06 -16.70
CA ASN A 85 7.88 -0.81 -17.42
C ASN A 85 8.89 -0.67 -18.59
N PRO A 86 8.45 -0.71 -19.87
CA PRO A 86 9.34 -0.70 -21.03
C PRO A 86 10.14 0.59 -21.14
N TRP A 87 9.51 1.72 -20.79
CA TRP A 87 10.11 3.06 -20.79
C TRP A 87 11.41 3.13 -19.99
N ASN A 88 11.50 2.31 -18.93
CA ASN A 88 12.65 2.27 -18.05
C ASN A 88 13.57 1.06 -18.30
N LEU A 89 13.13 0.09 -19.09
CA LEU A 89 13.84 -1.16 -19.23
C LEU A 89 15.15 -0.97 -20.01
N THR A 90 15.13 -0.15 -21.07
CA THR A 90 16.30 0.10 -21.92
C THR A 90 17.46 0.71 -21.14
N TRP A 91 17.22 1.71 -20.29
CA TRP A 91 18.28 2.28 -19.46
C TRP A 91 18.75 1.33 -18.36
N ARG A 92 17.84 0.53 -17.78
CA ARG A 92 18.18 -0.46 -16.74
C ARG A 92 19.01 -1.61 -17.27
N LEU A 93 18.82 -2.00 -18.52
CA LEU A 93 19.60 -3.05 -19.19
C LEU A 93 21.04 -2.62 -19.52
N LEU A 94 21.30 -1.31 -19.63
CA LEU A 94 22.65 -0.77 -19.82
C LEU A 94 23.48 -0.78 -18.52
N ILE A 95 22.81 -0.91 -17.37
CA ILE A 95 23.49 -1.03 -16.08
C ILE A 95 24.08 -2.44 -15.98
N PRO A 96 25.36 -2.61 -15.60
CA PRO A 96 26.00 -3.91 -15.40
C PRO A 96 25.52 -4.62 -14.11
N ALA A 97 24.19 -4.68 -13.92
CA ALA A 97 23.49 -5.31 -12.83
C ALA A 97 22.41 -6.25 -13.38
N ARG A 98 22.03 -7.25 -12.58
CA ARG A 98 20.95 -8.15 -12.97
C ARG A 98 19.62 -7.42 -12.81
N VAL A 99 18.68 -7.61 -13.73
CA VAL A 99 17.38 -6.90 -13.74
C VAL A 99 16.64 -7.01 -12.40
N TYR A 100 16.69 -8.17 -11.74
CA TYR A 100 16.06 -8.34 -10.43
C TYR A 100 16.72 -7.51 -9.32
N GLU A 101 18.02 -7.21 -9.40
CA GLU A 101 18.74 -6.38 -8.39
C GLU A 101 18.24 -4.93 -8.46
N ILE A 102 17.99 -4.43 -9.67
CA ILE A 102 17.48 -3.09 -9.92
C ILE A 102 16.03 -2.97 -9.44
N ILE A 103 15.19 -3.97 -9.77
CA ILE A 103 13.77 -3.99 -9.38
C ILE A 103 13.66 -4.01 -7.86
N ILE A 104 14.34 -4.95 -7.19
CA ILE A 104 14.30 -5.08 -5.73
C ILE A 104 14.82 -3.80 -5.06
N GLY A 105 15.93 -3.22 -5.54
CA GLY A 105 16.46 -1.97 -5.02
C GLY A 105 15.44 -0.82 -5.07
N SER A 106 14.86 -0.59 -6.24
CA SER A 106 13.88 0.51 -6.44
C SER A 106 12.61 0.34 -5.62
N VAL A 107 12.15 -0.90 -5.42
CA VAL A 107 10.98 -1.17 -4.60
C VAL A 107 11.29 -1.01 -3.11
N LEU A 108 12.46 -1.47 -2.66
CA LEU A 108 12.90 -1.32 -1.27
C LEU A 108 13.00 0.15 -0.86
N PHE A 109 13.53 1.02 -1.72
CA PHE A 109 13.60 2.45 -1.43
C PHE A 109 12.19 3.04 -1.17
N ARG A 110 11.21 2.70 -2.01
CA ARG A 110 9.83 3.17 -1.84
C ARG A 110 9.19 2.65 -0.55
N TYR A 111 9.50 1.42 -0.13
CA TYR A 111 9.07 0.93 1.17
C TYR A 111 9.69 1.71 2.34
N ILE A 112 10.97 2.10 2.24
CA ILE A 112 11.62 2.95 3.26
C ILE A 112 10.90 4.29 3.37
N ILE A 113 10.61 4.94 2.24
CA ILE A 113 9.84 6.19 2.20
C ILE A 113 8.42 5.99 2.75
N GLY A 114 7.80 4.85 2.48
CA GLY A 114 6.48 4.50 3.00
C GLY A 114 6.45 4.29 4.51
N VAL A 115 7.48 3.64 5.06
CA VAL A 115 7.65 3.51 6.51
C VAL A 115 7.93 4.87 7.14
N LEU A 116 8.74 5.73 6.50
CA LEU A 116 8.97 7.10 6.97
C LEU A 116 7.66 7.91 6.99
N GLN A 117 6.85 7.82 5.94
CA GLN A 117 5.53 8.44 5.90
C GLN A 117 4.61 7.89 7.00
N PHE A 118 4.56 6.57 7.16
CA PHE A 118 3.80 5.93 8.22
C PHE A 118 4.20 6.45 9.60
N LEU A 119 5.50 6.57 9.88
CA LEU A 119 6.02 7.09 11.14
C LEU A 119 5.67 8.57 11.35
N MET A 120 5.67 9.39 10.29
CA MET A 120 5.24 10.79 10.39
C MET A 120 3.76 10.90 10.75
N TYR A 121 2.88 10.14 10.09
CA TYR A 121 1.46 10.07 10.44
C TYR A 121 1.24 9.59 11.88
N PHE A 122 2.02 8.59 12.30
CA PHE A 122 1.98 8.06 13.66
C PHE A 122 2.44 9.11 14.69
N GLY A 123 3.50 9.86 14.40
CA GLY A 123 3.99 10.94 15.26
C GLY A 123 2.97 12.07 15.41
N VAL A 124 2.32 12.48 14.31
CA VAL A 124 1.22 13.46 14.35
C VAL A 124 0.04 12.92 15.17
N ALA A 125 -0.30 11.64 15.04
CA ALA A 125 -1.37 11.04 15.84
C ALA A 125 -1.11 11.16 17.35
N ILE A 126 0.10 10.86 17.80
CA ILE A 126 0.50 10.97 19.20
C ILE A 126 0.46 12.44 19.65
N ALA A 127 0.94 13.38 18.81
CA ALA A 127 0.91 14.80 19.12
C ALA A 127 -0.53 15.34 19.32
N PHE A 128 -1.51 14.76 18.63
CA PHE A 128 -2.93 15.05 18.81
C PHE A 128 -3.60 14.25 19.94
N GLY A 129 -2.84 13.50 20.73
CA GLY A 129 -3.32 12.77 21.91
C GLY A 129 -3.89 11.38 21.60
N ALA A 130 -3.62 10.81 20.41
CA ALA A 130 -4.01 9.44 20.11
C ALA A 130 -3.25 8.46 21.02
N ARG A 131 -3.98 7.49 21.59
CA ARG A 131 -3.42 6.40 22.38
C ARG A 131 -3.34 5.15 21.52
N PHE A 132 -2.16 4.54 21.48
CA PHE A 132 -1.91 3.30 20.76
C PHE A 132 -1.54 2.21 21.76
N ASN A 133 -2.16 1.05 21.61
CA ASN A 133 -1.77 -0.17 22.30
C ASN A 133 -1.43 -1.19 21.22
N ILE A 134 -0.13 -1.38 20.98
CA ILE A 134 0.36 -2.04 19.78
C ILE A 134 0.81 -3.45 20.09
N ASN A 135 0.20 -4.42 19.42
CA ASN A 135 0.74 -5.76 19.30
C ASN A 135 1.67 -5.81 18.08
N LEU A 136 2.99 -5.79 18.32
CA LEU A 136 3.99 -5.69 17.26
C LEU A 136 3.92 -6.87 16.28
N VAL A 137 3.75 -8.09 16.80
CA VAL A 137 3.67 -9.31 15.98
C VAL A 137 2.47 -9.25 15.04
N SER A 138 1.28 -8.95 15.58
CA SER A 138 0.05 -8.89 14.79
C SER A 138 0.09 -7.75 13.75
N THR A 139 0.70 -6.63 14.11
CA THR A 139 0.90 -5.49 13.20
C THR A 139 1.83 -5.87 12.04
N LEU A 140 2.97 -6.51 12.33
CA LEU A 140 3.91 -6.94 11.30
C LEU A 140 3.29 -7.98 10.36
N VAL A 141 2.54 -8.94 10.90
CA VAL A 141 1.83 -9.93 10.06
C VAL A 141 0.80 -9.26 9.15
N ALA A 142 0.02 -8.29 9.67
CA ALA A 142 -0.93 -7.54 8.86
C ALA A 142 -0.24 -6.74 7.73
N ILE A 143 0.90 -6.10 8.02
CA ILE A 143 1.71 -5.39 7.02
C ILE A 143 2.22 -6.35 5.95
N ILE A 144 2.82 -7.48 6.34
CA ILE A 144 3.41 -8.46 5.42
C ILE A 144 2.35 -9.07 4.52
N LEU A 145 1.23 -9.51 5.09
CA LEU A 145 0.12 -10.05 4.32
C LEU A 145 -0.51 -9.00 3.41
N GLY A 146 -0.68 -7.77 3.89
CA GLY A 146 -1.19 -6.67 3.07
C GLY A 146 -0.28 -6.35 1.89
N VAL A 147 1.04 -6.32 2.10
CA VAL A 147 2.04 -6.18 1.03
C VAL A 147 1.92 -7.32 0.04
N ALA A 148 1.80 -8.57 0.51
CA ALA A 148 1.67 -9.76 -0.33
C ALA A 148 0.42 -9.70 -1.23
N VAL A 149 -0.74 -9.35 -0.68
CA VAL A 149 -1.97 -9.20 -1.46
C VAL A 149 -1.82 -8.08 -2.50
N MET A 150 -1.31 -6.92 -2.09
CA MET A 150 -1.17 -5.78 -2.99
C MET A 150 -0.15 -6.04 -4.09
N TRP A 151 0.88 -6.84 -3.82
CA TRP A 151 1.79 -7.36 -4.85
C TRP A 151 1.08 -8.28 -5.84
N GLY A 152 0.25 -9.22 -5.34
CA GLY A 152 -0.57 -10.10 -6.18
C GLY A 152 -1.46 -9.30 -7.14
N LEU A 153 -2.20 -8.33 -6.60
CA LEU A 153 -3.02 -7.42 -7.39
C LEU A 153 -2.19 -6.57 -8.35
N GLY A 154 -1.02 -6.09 -7.92
CA GLY A 154 -0.10 -5.34 -8.77
C GLY A 154 0.40 -6.16 -9.96
N MET A 155 0.63 -7.47 -9.77
CA MET A 155 1.03 -8.38 -10.84
C MET A 155 -0.10 -8.60 -11.86
N ILE A 156 -1.33 -8.79 -11.38
CA ILE A 156 -2.54 -8.85 -12.25
C ILE A 156 -2.63 -7.58 -13.09
N SER A 157 -2.51 -6.44 -12.42
CA SER A 157 -2.61 -5.11 -13.01
C SER A 157 -1.52 -4.84 -14.05
N ALA A 158 -0.27 -5.19 -13.75
CA ALA A 158 0.85 -5.13 -14.70
C ALA A 158 0.60 -6.03 -15.91
N GLY A 159 0.12 -7.25 -15.70
CA GLY A 159 -0.18 -8.19 -16.78
C GLY A 159 -1.28 -7.69 -17.72
N VAL A 160 -2.34 -7.08 -17.17
CA VAL A 160 -3.40 -6.45 -17.98
C VAL A 160 -2.86 -5.24 -18.75
N GLN A 161 -2.06 -4.39 -18.12
CA GLN A 161 -1.51 -3.18 -18.75
C GLN A 161 -0.67 -3.51 -20.00
N VAL A 162 0.10 -4.61 -19.95
CA VAL A 162 0.89 -5.07 -21.11
C VAL A 162 0.00 -5.41 -22.31
N ILE A 163 -1.21 -5.94 -22.05
CA ILE A 163 -2.18 -6.32 -23.09
C ILE A 163 -2.96 -5.09 -23.59
N THR A 164 -3.45 -4.25 -22.68
CA THR A 164 -4.25 -3.05 -23.00
C THR A 164 -3.43 -1.87 -23.51
N LYS A 165 -2.10 -2.01 -23.47
CA LYS A 165 -1.07 -1.06 -23.89
C LYS A 165 -0.99 0.26 -23.11
N ARG A 166 -2.09 0.83 -22.64
CA ARG A 166 -2.08 2.18 -22.05
C ARG A 166 -2.91 2.32 -20.78
N TRP A 167 -4.03 1.62 -20.68
CA TRP A 167 -4.98 1.79 -19.59
C TRP A 167 -4.89 0.65 -18.58
N ASP A 168 -4.83 0.99 -17.30
CA ASP A 168 -4.76 0.03 -16.19
C ASP A 168 -6.07 0.02 -15.38
N PRO A 169 -7.09 -0.74 -15.84
CA PRO A 169 -8.39 -0.79 -15.18
C PRO A 169 -8.29 -1.32 -13.75
N VAL A 170 -7.37 -2.24 -13.51
CA VAL A 170 -7.27 -2.96 -12.23
C VAL A 170 -6.78 -2.00 -11.16
N THR A 171 -5.69 -1.27 -11.41
CA THR A 171 -5.21 -0.27 -10.45
C THR A 171 -6.21 0.86 -10.27
N TRP A 172 -6.84 1.34 -11.35
CA TRP A 172 -7.85 2.38 -11.24
C TRP A 172 -9.03 1.93 -10.36
N PHE A 173 -9.54 0.72 -10.55
CA PHE A 173 -10.62 0.15 -9.74
C PHE A 173 -10.20 0.04 -8.27
N LEU A 174 -8.99 -0.47 -8.01
CA LEU A 174 -8.46 -0.66 -6.66
C LEU A 174 -8.10 0.64 -5.93
N THR A 175 -7.73 1.70 -6.64
CA THR A 175 -7.44 3.01 -6.01
C THR A 175 -8.72 3.77 -5.74
N MET A 176 -9.62 3.86 -6.71
CA MET A 176 -10.88 4.61 -6.59
C MET A 176 -11.86 3.93 -5.63
N LEU A 177 -12.19 2.66 -5.89
CA LEU A 177 -13.13 1.93 -5.04
C LEU A 177 -12.49 1.53 -3.72
N GLY A 178 -11.19 1.22 -3.72
CA GLY A 178 -10.45 1.02 -2.49
C GLY A 178 -10.52 2.23 -1.57
N GLY A 179 -10.26 3.44 -2.07
CA GLY A 179 -10.33 4.66 -1.27
C GLY A 179 -11.70 4.86 -0.60
N LEU A 180 -12.79 4.58 -1.33
CA LEU A 180 -14.16 4.82 -0.86
C LEU A 180 -14.73 3.68 0.00
N PHE A 181 -14.54 2.43 -0.43
CA PHE A 181 -15.22 1.25 0.13
C PHE A 181 -14.36 0.44 1.09
N SER A 182 -13.03 0.49 1.00
CA SER A 182 -12.19 -0.33 1.89
C SER A 182 -12.09 0.20 3.33
N GLY A 183 -12.76 1.32 3.59
CA GLY A 183 -12.80 1.95 4.90
C GLY A 183 -11.49 2.63 5.30
N VAL A 184 -10.74 3.17 4.33
CA VAL A 184 -9.58 4.04 4.60
C VAL A 184 -10.05 5.29 5.37
N TRP A 185 -11.13 5.92 4.92
CA TRP A 185 -11.58 7.23 5.42
C TRP A 185 -12.63 7.11 6.53
N PHE A 186 -13.41 6.05 6.55
CA PHE A 186 -14.42 5.80 7.59
C PHE A 186 -14.69 4.29 7.71
N PRO A 187 -15.20 3.80 8.84
CA PRO A 187 -15.52 2.39 9.00
C PRO A 187 -16.51 1.93 7.92
N TYR A 188 -16.22 0.81 7.24
CA TYR A 188 -17.11 0.29 6.19
C TYR A 188 -18.51 -0.04 6.72
N GLN A 189 -18.65 -0.29 8.04
CA GLN A 189 -19.92 -0.53 8.71
C GLN A 189 -20.88 0.68 8.66
N LEU A 190 -20.37 1.88 8.36
CA LEU A 190 -21.20 3.08 8.16
C LEU A 190 -21.85 3.13 6.76
N LEU A 191 -21.43 2.27 5.83
CA LEU A 191 -22.02 2.19 4.50
C LEU A 191 -23.41 1.53 4.52
N PRO A 192 -24.30 1.84 3.56
CA PRO A 192 -25.51 1.07 3.31
C PRO A 192 -25.20 -0.42 3.11
N LYS A 193 -26.13 -1.31 3.51
CA LYS A 193 -25.93 -2.78 3.47
C LYS A 193 -25.43 -3.30 2.11
N SER A 194 -25.93 -2.76 1.00
CA SER A 194 -25.51 -3.12 -0.35
C SER A 194 -24.03 -2.81 -0.62
N LEU A 195 -23.54 -1.68 -0.13
CA LEU A 195 -22.15 -1.25 -0.31
C LEU A 195 -21.18 -1.94 0.68
N GLN A 196 -21.68 -2.41 1.82
CA GLN A 196 -20.90 -3.24 2.74
C GLN A 196 -20.46 -4.56 2.07
N CYS A 197 -21.31 -5.17 1.24
CA CYS A 197 -20.95 -6.39 0.50
C CYS A 197 -19.74 -6.16 -0.43
N ILE A 198 -19.66 -5.01 -1.10
CA ILE A 198 -18.51 -4.64 -1.95
C ILE A 198 -17.25 -4.49 -1.09
N SER A 199 -17.39 -3.85 0.08
CA SER A 199 -16.29 -3.63 1.03
C SER A 199 -15.70 -4.96 1.52
N MET A 200 -16.54 -5.98 1.75
CA MET A 200 -16.10 -7.32 2.16
C MET A 200 -15.36 -8.08 1.06
N ILE A 201 -15.51 -7.73 -0.21
CA ILE A 201 -14.74 -8.34 -1.31
C ILE A 201 -13.34 -7.72 -1.40
N LEU A 202 -13.21 -6.46 -0.99
CA LEU A 202 -11.94 -5.73 -1.10
C LEU A 202 -10.96 -6.18 0.00
N PRO A 203 -9.77 -6.70 -0.37
CA PRO A 203 -8.82 -7.17 0.63
C PRO A 203 -8.24 -6.04 1.48
N GLN A 204 -8.23 -4.80 0.95
CA GLN A 204 -7.83 -3.60 1.69
C GLN A 204 -8.64 -3.43 2.98
N THR A 205 -9.91 -3.83 2.99
CA THR A 205 -10.78 -3.76 4.18
C THR A 205 -10.23 -4.61 5.32
N TYR A 206 -9.83 -5.85 5.03
CA TYR A 206 -9.27 -6.76 6.02
C TYR A 206 -7.88 -6.34 6.49
N ILE A 207 -7.05 -5.77 5.61
CA ILE A 207 -5.74 -5.23 6.00
C ILE A 207 -5.91 -4.11 7.02
N LEU A 208 -6.80 -3.15 6.72
CA LEU A 208 -7.02 -2.00 7.58
C LEU A 208 -7.72 -2.37 8.89
N ASP A 209 -8.66 -3.32 8.86
CA ASP A 209 -9.28 -3.84 10.08
C ASP A 209 -8.25 -4.51 11.00
N MET A 210 -7.43 -5.41 10.44
CA MET A 210 -6.40 -6.13 11.19
C MET A 210 -5.34 -5.17 11.77
N LEU A 211 -4.88 -4.18 10.98
CA LEU A 211 -3.95 -3.15 11.44
C LEU A 211 -4.51 -2.32 12.59
N ARG A 212 -5.77 -1.87 12.47
CA ARG A 212 -6.40 -1.06 13.52
C ARG A 212 -6.59 -1.86 14.80
N ARG A 213 -7.04 -3.11 14.71
CA ARG A 213 -7.21 -3.97 15.89
C ARG A 213 -5.85 -4.30 16.55
N ALA A 214 -4.81 -4.54 15.75
CA ALA A 214 -3.46 -4.78 16.26
C ALA A 214 -2.80 -3.55 16.88
N MET A 215 -2.99 -2.35 16.32
CA MET A 215 -2.34 -1.11 16.78
C MET A 215 -3.12 -0.33 17.85
N LEU A 216 -4.44 -0.49 17.90
CA LEU A 216 -5.31 0.27 18.81
C LEU A 216 -5.76 -0.58 20.01
N LYS A 217 -6.01 -1.88 19.79
CA LYS A 217 -6.54 -2.78 20.82
C LYS A 217 -5.51 -3.80 21.32
N ALA A 218 -4.29 -3.79 20.79
CA ALA A 218 -3.25 -4.80 21.02
C ALA A 218 -3.72 -6.25 20.84
N GLU A 219 -4.66 -6.45 19.92
CA GLU A 219 -5.28 -7.76 19.75
C GLU A 219 -4.26 -8.78 19.19
N PRO A 220 -4.12 -9.97 19.81
CA PRO A 220 -3.22 -11.00 19.30
C PRO A 220 -3.80 -11.65 18.04
N LEU A 221 -2.95 -12.35 17.28
CA LEU A 221 -3.34 -13.06 16.06
C LEU A 221 -4.54 -14.00 16.24
N THR A 222 -4.68 -14.61 17.41
CA THR A 222 -5.80 -15.50 17.76
C THR A 222 -7.15 -14.77 17.83
N GLY A 223 -7.17 -13.48 18.19
CA GLY A 223 -8.37 -12.65 18.13
C GLY A 223 -8.68 -12.13 16.73
N LEU A 224 -7.68 -12.12 15.84
CA LEU A 224 -7.76 -11.53 14.51
C LEU A 224 -8.14 -12.55 13.41
N ILE A 225 -8.54 -13.77 13.78
CA ILE A 225 -8.79 -14.88 12.84
C ILE A 225 -9.78 -14.49 11.74
N ASP A 226 -10.84 -13.76 12.08
CA ASP A 226 -11.89 -13.33 11.14
C ASP A 226 -11.37 -12.44 10.01
N SER A 227 -10.28 -11.70 10.26
CA SER A 227 -9.63 -10.84 9.26
C SER A 227 -8.38 -11.50 8.67
N LEU A 228 -7.69 -12.33 9.47
CA LEU A 228 -6.49 -13.07 9.09
C LEU A 228 -6.78 -14.14 8.03
N ILE A 229 -7.87 -14.91 8.18
CA ILE A 229 -8.21 -15.98 7.23
C ILE A 229 -8.55 -15.40 5.84
N PRO A 230 -9.49 -14.45 5.70
CA PRO A 230 -9.80 -13.86 4.39
C PRO A 230 -8.57 -13.18 3.78
N LEU A 231 -7.72 -12.54 4.60
CA LEU A 231 -6.52 -11.88 4.11
C LEU A 231 -5.48 -12.88 3.60
N THR A 232 -5.28 -14.00 4.30
CA THR A 232 -4.36 -15.05 3.89
C THR A 232 -4.83 -15.75 2.61
N ILE A 233 -6.13 -16.05 2.52
CA ILE A 233 -6.74 -16.59 1.30
C ILE A 233 -6.58 -15.61 0.14
N SER A 234 -6.88 -14.33 0.38
CA SER A 234 -6.70 -13.28 -0.62
C SER A 234 -5.25 -13.19 -1.08
N ALA A 235 -4.28 -13.31 -0.17
CA ALA A 235 -2.86 -13.28 -0.51
C ALA A 235 -2.49 -14.46 -1.40
N ALA A 236 -2.89 -15.68 -1.02
CA ALA A 236 -2.63 -16.89 -1.81
C ALA A 236 -3.25 -16.82 -3.21
N VAL A 237 -4.52 -16.40 -3.30
CA VAL A 237 -5.26 -16.31 -4.57
C VAL A 237 -4.66 -15.23 -5.47
N THR A 238 -4.49 -14.00 -4.95
CA THR A 238 -3.99 -12.88 -5.75
C THR A 238 -2.55 -13.07 -6.18
N LEU A 239 -1.68 -13.65 -5.34
CA LEU A 239 -0.31 -13.97 -5.73
C LEU A 239 -0.27 -15.07 -6.79
N SER A 240 -1.06 -16.13 -6.65
CA SER A 240 -1.07 -17.25 -7.61
C SER A 240 -1.58 -16.80 -8.98
N ILE A 241 -2.74 -16.12 -9.01
CA ILE A 241 -3.33 -15.59 -10.24
C ILE A 241 -2.43 -14.49 -10.82
N GLY A 242 -1.96 -13.58 -9.97
CA GLY A 242 -1.08 -12.49 -10.38
C GLY A 242 0.20 -12.99 -11.01
N TYR A 243 0.87 -13.96 -10.38
CA TYR A 243 2.09 -14.56 -10.92
C TYR A 243 1.85 -15.21 -12.30
N TYR A 244 0.77 -15.99 -12.44
CA TYR A 244 0.42 -16.61 -13.72
C TYR A 244 0.15 -15.57 -14.83
N MET A 245 -0.66 -14.56 -14.53
CA MET A 245 -0.98 -13.48 -15.49
C MET A 245 0.27 -12.68 -15.86
N TYR A 246 1.13 -12.40 -14.87
CA TYR A 246 2.38 -11.68 -15.06
C TYR A 246 3.33 -12.43 -15.99
N LEU A 247 3.53 -13.74 -15.79
CA LEU A 247 4.34 -14.56 -16.70
C LEU A 247 3.78 -14.58 -18.13
N LYS A 248 2.47 -14.83 -18.28
CA LYS A 248 1.83 -14.83 -19.60
C LYS A 248 1.95 -13.48 -20.31
N SER A 249 1.87 -12.38 -19.57
CA SER A 249 2.03 -11.05 -20.15
C SER A 249 3.44 -10.83 -20.72
N ILE A 250 4.47 -11.32 -20.03
CA ILE A 250 5.86 -11.24 -20.48
C ILE A 250 6.06 -12.09 -21.74
N GLU A 251 5.53 -13.31 -21.77
CA GLU A 251 5.58 -14.16 -22.97
C GLU A 251 4.86 -13.53 -24.16
N TYR A 252 3.69 -12.96 -23.92
CA TYR A 252 2.93 -12.24 -24.93
C TYR A 252 3.72 -11.06 -25.49
N ALA A 253 4.33 -10.26 -24.62
CA ALA A 253 5.12 -9.09 -25.00
C ALA A 253 6.36 -9.47 -25.84
N LYS A 254 7.03 -10.58 -25.49
CA LYS A 254 8.17 -11.11 -26.27
C LYS A 254 7.76 -11.57 -27.67
N LYS A 255 6.59 -12.21 -27.80
CA LYS A 255 6.09 -12.73 -29.09
C LYS A 255 5.63 -11.62 -30.05
N HIS A 256 5.04 -10.55 -29.53
CA HIS A 256 4.42 -9.50 -30.35
C HIS A 256 5.26 -8.23 -30.49
N GLY A 257 6.50 -8.22 -30.00
CA GLY A 257 7.39 -7.06 -30.13
C GLY A 257 6.94 -5.80 -29.38
N THR A 258 5.90 -5.88 -28.55
CA THR A 258 5.31 -4.73 -27.83
C THR A 258 6.24 -4.13 -26.78
N VAL A 259 7.43 -4.68 -26.56
CA VAL A 259 8.43 -4.12 -25.64
C VAL A 259 9.08 -2.84 -26.21
N GLY A 260 9.02 -2.63 -27.54
CA GLY A 260 9.62 -1.47 -28.22
C GLY A 260 8.65 -0.47 -28.84
N GLU A 261 7.33 -0.70 -28.76
CA GLU A 261 6.30 0.14 -29.43
C GLU A 261 5.64 1.18 -28.51
N TYR A 262 6.29 1.60 -27.43
CA TYR A 262 5.76 2.62 -26.52
C TYR A 262 6.43 3.96 -26.72
#